data_AF-B3CRR6-F1
#
_entry.id   AF-B3CRR6-F1
#
_cell.length_a   1.000
_cell.length_b   1.000
_cell.length_c   1.000
_cell.angle_alpha   90.00
_cell.angle_beta   90.00
_cell.angle_gamma   90.00
#
_symmetry.space_group_name_H-M   'P 1'
#
loop_
_entity.id
_entity.type
_entity.pdbx_description
1 polymer ?
#
loop_
_entity_poly.entity_id
_entity_poly.type
_entity_poly.pdbx_seq_one_letter_code
_entity_poly.pdbx_strand_id
1 'polypeptide(L)'
;MEKDLAKIAPNNIQAEQMILGAILINNRALYNINEFLLPEHFYEPLHGKIYKSINLIISKGISATVISLKNMLSNEPAFDEIGGVDYLAKLTTLALSIVNVNEYGKIVYDLALRRYLIEIGEKIVTNAYSSTLADLAISQIKTAESQLYDLGARGTLSK
;
A
#
# COMPACT_ATOMS: atom_id res chain seq x y z
N MET A 1 19.81 27.50 6.37
CA MET A 1 19.34 26.10 6.50
C MET A 1 17.93 26.08 5.93
N GLU A 2 17.83 25.65 4.68
CA GLU A 2 16.61 25.70 3.89
C GLU A 2 15.57 24.81 4.58
N LYS A 3 14.45 25.42 4.97
CA LYS A 3 13.36 24.80 5.71
C LYS A 3 12.69 23.81 4.76
N ASP A 4 12.98 22.51 4.96
CA ASP A 4 12.48 21.38 4.18
C ASP A 4 10.98 21.58 3.89
N LEU A 5 10.65 21.87 2.62
CA LEU A 5 9.30 21.75 2.08
C LEU A 5 8.84 20.34 2.44
N ALA A 6 7.71 20.20 3.14
CA ALA A 6 7.18 18.93 3.61
C ALA A 6 7.39 17.83 2.55
N LYS A 7 8.38 16.96 2.77
CA LYS A 7 8.72 15.89 1.83
C LYS A 7 7.53 14.94 1.80
N ILE A 8 6.72 15.07 0.75
CA ILE A 8 5.59 14.16 0.51
C ILE A 8 6.18 12.77 0.33
N ALA A 9 5.69 11.79 1.09
CA ALA A 9 6.18 10.44 0.99
C ALA A 9 5.99 9.89 -0.45
N PRO A 10 6.95 9.11 -0.98
CA PRO A 10 6.87 8.57 -2.34
C PRO A 10 5.56 7.83 -2.60
N ASN A 11 4.82 8.27 -3.61
CA ASN A 11 3.51 7.71 -3.97
C ASN A 11 3.21 7.86 -5.46
N ASN A 12 2.26 7.05 -5.94
CA ASN A 12 1.69 7.18 -7.27
C ASN A 12 0.21 6.75 -7.23
N ILE A 13 -0.65 7.70 -6.86
CA ILE A 13 -2.10 7.48 -6.75
C ILE A 13 -2.70 6.97 -8.06
N GLN A 14 -2.22 7.44 -9.21
CA GLN A 14 -2.73 6.99 -10.51
C GLN A 14 -2.43 5.50 -10.74
N ALA A 15 -1.21 5.04 -10.41
CA ALA A 15 -0.87 3.63 -10.52
C ALA A 15 -1.74 2.75 -9.60
N GLU A 16 -2.02 3.21 -8.38
CA GLU A 16 -2.94 2.53 -7.47
C GLU A 16 -4.36 2.43 -8.06
N GLN A 17 -4.88 3.53 -8.62
CA GLN A 17 -6.18 3.56 -9.28
C GLN A 17 -6.24 2.63 -10.49
N MET A 18 -5.17 2.60 -11.30
CA MET A 18 -5.04 1.68 -12.44
C MET A 18 -5.13 0.22 -11.99
N ILE A 19 -4.41 -0.15 -10.92
CA ILE A 19 -4.43 -1.52 -10.38
C ILE A 19 -5.84 -1.91 -9.93
N LEU A 20 -6.47 -1.08 -9.11
CA LEU A 20 -7.81 -1.36 -8.59
C LEU A 20 -8.84 -1.46 -9.72
N GLY A 21 -8.81 -0.53 -10.68
CA GLY A 21 -9.68 -0.56 -11.84
C GLY A 21 -9.47 -1.81 -12.71
N ALA A 22 -8.21 -2.21 -12.93
CA ALA A 22 -7.87 -3.40 -13.71
C ALA A 22 -8.46 -4.67 -13.08
N ILE A 23 -8.35 -4.81 -11.76
CA ILE A 23 -8.91 -5.95 -11.03
C ILE A 23 -10.44 -5.94 -11.10
N LEU A 24 -11.08 -4.77 -11.02
CA LEU A 24 -12.53 -4.65 -11.13
C LEU A 24 -13.08 -4.98 -12.52
N ILE A 25 -12.32 -4.66 -13.58
CA ILE A 25 -12.66 -5.07 -14.95
C ILE A 25 -12.44 -6.58 -15.12
N ASN A 26 -11.30 -7.09 -14.66
CA ASN A 26 -10.92 -8.48 -14.80
C ASN A 26 -10.28 -8.98 -13.50
N ASN A 27 -11.04 -9.72 -12.70
CA ASN A 27 -10.58 -10.23 -11.40
C ASN A 27 -9.33 -11.13 -11.53
N ARG A 28 -9.04 -11.70 -12.71
CA ARG A 28 -7.82 -12.49 -12.93
C ARG A 28 -6.54 -11.64 -12.85
N ALA A 29 -6.64 -10.33 -13.06
CA ALA A 29 -5.52 -9.40 -12.91
C ALA A 29 -4.91 -9.44 -11.50
N LEU A 30 -5.71 -9.78 -10.48
CA LEU A 30 -5.23 -9.94 -9.10
C LEU A 30 -4.11 -11.00 -9.00
N TYR A 31 -4.25 -12.14 -9.68
CA TYR A 31 -3.28 -13.23 -9.59
C TYR A 31 -1.88 -12.82 -10.07
N ASN A 32 -1.79 -11.82 -10.96
CA ASN A 32 -0.51 -11.34 -11.50
C ASN A 32 0.28 -10.44 -10.53
N ILE A 33 -0.35 -9.99 -9.43
CA ILE A 33 0.23 -9.03 -8.49
C ILE A 33 0.15 -9.45 -7.03
N ASN A 34 -0.77 -10.36 -6.70
CA ASN A 34 -1.01 -10.79 -5.31
C ASN A 34 0.19 -11.53 -4.68
N GLU A 35 1.14 -12.00 -5.49
CA GLU A 35 2.36 -12.64 -4.99
C GLU A 35 3.31 -11.67 -4.27
N PHE A 36 3.26 -10.38 -4.60
CA PHE A 36 4.20 -9.38 -4.05
C PHE A 36 3.52 -8.11 -3.54
N LEU A 37 2.31 -7.79 -3.98
CA LEU A 37 1.60 -6.58 -3.60
C LEU A 37 0.57 -6.86 -2.49
N LEU A 38 0.74 -6.18 -1.37
CA LEU A 38 -0.09 -6.25 -0.17
C LEU A 38 -0.90 -4.97 0.01
N PRO A 39 -2.04 -5.01 0.75
CA PRO A 39 -2.83 -3.83 1.07
C PRO A 39 -2.01 -2.68 1.68
N GLU A 40 -1.02 -2.99 2.50
CA GLU A 40 -0.16 -2.05 3.20
C GLU A 40 0.82 -1.30 2.27
N HIS A 41 0.98 -1.78 1.02
CA HIS A 41 1.81 -1.12 0.01
C HIS A 41 1.13 0.04 -0.69
N PHE A 42 -0.18 0.22 -0.52
CA PHE A 42 -0.88 1.39 -1.03
C PHE A 42 -0.56 2.60 -0.16
N TYR A 43 -0.29 3.74 -0.79
CA TYR A 43 -0.10 5.01 -0.10
C TYR A 43 -1.44 5.57 0.37
N GLU A 44 -2.48 5.50 -0.48
CA GLU A 44 -3.83 5.91 -0.11
C GLU A 44 -4.51 4.83 0.75
N PRO A 45 -4.82 5.09 2.03
CA PRO A 45 -5.39 4.09 2.93
C PRO A 45 -6.69 3.48 2.39
N LEU A 46 -7.52 4.27 1.71
CA LEU A 46 -8.75 3.75 1.11
C LEU A 46 -8.45 2.74 -0.01
N HIS A 47 -7.42 2.97 -0.82
CA HIS A 47 -7.03 2.02 -1.86
C HIS A 47 -6.55 0.70 -1.27
N GLY A 48 -5.76 0.75 -0.20
CA GLY A 48 -5.37 -0.45 0.56
C GLY A 48 -6.59 -1.23 1.07
N LYS A 49 -7.61 -0.53 1.62
CA LYS A 49 -8.87 -1.14 2.07
C LYS A 49 -9.69 -1.76 0.93
N ILE A 50 -9.75 -1.10 -0.23
CA ILE A 50 -10.40 -1.64 -1.43
C ILE A 50 -9.66 -2.90 -1.88
N TYR A 51 -8.33 -2.87 -2.00
CA TYR A 51 -7.52 -4.02 -2.39
C TYR A 51 -7.67 -5.20 -1.43
N LYS A 52 -7.70 -4.93 -0.11
CA LYS A 52 -7.96 -5.94 0.93
C LYS A 52 -9.34 -6.57 0.78
N SER A 53 -10.36 -5.76 0.53
CA SER A 53 -11.74 -6.22 0.33
C SER A 53 -11.84 -7.09 -0.92
N ILE A 54 -11.22 -6.67 -2.03
CA ILE A 54 -11.14 -7.45 -3.28
C ILE A 54 -10.53 -8.84 -3.01
N ASN A 55 -9.40 -8.89 -2.29
CA ASN A 55 -8.75 -10.15 -1.93
C ASN A 55 -9.69 -11.08 -1.15
N LEU A 56 -10.39 -10.55 -0.14
CA LEU A 56 -11.30 -11.32 0.71
C LEU A 56 -12.53 -11.84 -0.04
N ILE A 57 -13.07 -11.06 -0.99
CA ILE A 57 -14.21 -11.46 -1.80
C ILE A 57 -13.80 -12.61 -2.74
N ILE A 58 -12.69 -12.43 -3.45
CA ILE A 58 -12.18 -13.43 -4.41
C ILE A 58 -11.75 -14.71 -3.68
N SER A 59 -11.14 -14.62 -2.50
CA SER A 59 -10.77 -15.80 -1.71
C SER A 59 -11.97 -16.64 -1.26
N LYS A 60 -13.17 -16.04 -1.20
CA LYS A 60 -14.44 -16.73 -0.91
C LYS A 60 -15.12 -17.28 -2.17
N GLY A 61 -14.48 -17.19 -3.34
CA GLY A 61 -15.05 -17.63 -4.62
C GLY A 61 -16.11 -16.69 -5.18
N ILE A 62 -16.20 -15.46 -4.67
CA ILE A 62 -17.15 -14.44 -5.14
C ILE A 62 -16.41 -13.51 -6.11
N SER A 63 -17.09 -13.04 -7.16
CA SER A 63 -16.53 -12.04 -8.07
C SER A 63 -16.50 -10.66 -7.41
N ALA A 64 -15.33 -10.02 -7.42
CA ALA A 64 -15.17 -8.64 -6.98
C ALA A 64 -15.74 -7.69 -8.05
N THR A 65 -16.90 -7.13 -7.75
CA THR A 65 -17.62 -6.12 -8.54
C THR A 65 -17.90 -4.88 -7.69
N VAL A 66 -18.27 -3.77 -8.33
CA VAL A 66 -18.69 -2.53 -7.67
C VAL A 66 -19.76 -2.79 -6.59
N ILE A 67 -20.75 -3.63 -6.88
CA ILE A 67 -21.84 -3.96 -5.95
C ILE A 67 -21.32 -4.78 -4.75
N SER A 68 -20.51 -5.81 -5.01
CA SER A 68 -19.95 -6.64 -3.94
C SER A 68 -19.05 -5.84 -2.99
N LEU A 69 -18.28 -4.88 -3.53
CA LEU A 69 -17.42 -4.02 -2.73
C LEU A 69 -18.20 -2.96 -1.95
N LYS A 70 -19.27 -2.40 -2.51
CA LYS A 70 -20.17 -1.50 -1.78
C LYS A 70 -20.61 -2.13 -0.46
N ASN A 71 -21.03 -3.39 -0.49
CA ASN A 71 -21.47 -4.10 0.70
C ASN A 71 -20.34 -4.33 1.72
N MET A 72 -19.09 -4.42 1.26
CA MET A 72 -17.93 -4.58 2.14
C MET A 72 -17.43 -3.25 2.72
N LEU A 73 -17.58 -2.16 1.99
CA LEU A 73 -17.09 -0.84 2.34
C LEU A 73 -18.19 0.07 2.93
N SER A 74 -19.41 -0.42 3.12
CA SER A 74 -20.56 0.38 3.57
C SER A 74 -20.40 1.01 4.96
N ASN A 75 -19.47 0.49 5.76
CA ASN A 75 -19.17 1.00 7.10
C ASN A 75 -17.87 1.82 7.13
N GLU A 76 -17.32 2.19 5.98
CA GLU A 76 -16.09 2.97 5.86
C GLU A 76 -16.43 4.42 5.48
N PRO A 77 -16.41 5.39 6.43
CA PRO A 77 -16.81 6.77 6.14
C PRO A 77 -16.00 7.42 5.01
N ALA A 78 -14.70 7.11 4.94
CA ALA A 78 -13.80 7.60 3.90
C ALA A 78 -14.20 7.11 2.49
N PHE A 79 -14.89 5.98 2.38
CA PHE A 79 -15.42 5.49 1.10
C PHE A 79 -16.57 6.37 0.63
N ASP A 80 -17.49 6.74 1.52
CA ASP A 80 -18.60 7.62 1.19
C ASP A 80 -18.11 9.04 0.84
N GLU A 81 -17.11 9.55 1.57
CA GLU A 81 -16.51 10.87 1.32
C GLU A 81 -15.91 11.03 -0.09
N ILE A 82 -15.32 9.96 -0.65
CA ILE A 82 -14.72 10.00 -1.99
C ILE A 82 -15.74 9.76 -3.13
N GLY A 83 -17.03 9.60 -2.80
CA GLY A 83 -18.12 9.35 -3.75
C GLY A 83 -18.59 7.89 -3.81
N GLY A 84 -18.10 7.03 -2.93
CA GLY A 84 -18.58 5.65 -2.75
C GLY A 84 -18.58 4.83 -4.04
N VAL A 85 -19.77 4.39 -4.45
CA VAL A 85 -19.98 3.56 -5.65
C VAL A 85 -19.48 4.25 -6.92
N ASP A 86 -19.65 5.57 -7.03
CA ASP A 86 -19.22 6.34 -8.19
C ASP A 86 -17.69 6.36 -8.31
N TYR A 87 -16.99 6.33 -7.18
CA TYR A 87 -15.54 6.20 -7.16
C TYR A 87 -15.09 4.86 -7.76
N LEU A 88 -15.73 3.75 -7.37
CA LEU A 88 -15.40 2.43 -7.94
C LEU A 88 -15.67 2.37 -9.45
N ALA A 89 -16.76 2.99 -9.94
CA ALA A 89 -17.05 3.10 -11.36
C ALA A 89 -16.01 3.96 -12.11
N LYS A 90 -15.53 5.02 -11.47
CA LYS A 90 -14.43 5.84 -12.00
C LYS A 90 -13.14 5.04 -12.13
N LEU A 91 -12.79 4.21 -11.14
CA LEU A 91 -11.62 3.33 -11.19
C LEU A 91 -11.68 2.40 -12.42
N THR A 92 -12.83 1.78 -12.68
CA THR A 92 -13.00 0.94 -13.87
C THR A 92 -12.82 1.72 -15.16
N THR A 93 -13.33 2.95 -15.24
CA THR A 93 -13.19 3.80 -16.44
C THR A 93 -11.73 4.16 -16.69
N LEU A 94 -11.00 4.53 -15.63
CA LEU A 94 -9.60 4.91 -15.68
C LEU A 94 -8.70 3.76 -16.16
N ALA A 95 -9.03 2.53 -15.81
CA ALA A 95 -8.23 1.35 -16.16
C ALA A 95 -8.55 0.73 -17.53
N LEU A 96 -9.45 1.30 -18.34
CA LEU A 96 -9.80 0.74 -19.66
C LEU A 96 -8.60 0.66 -20.63
N SER A 97 -7.60 1.52 -20.45
CA SER A 97 -6.38 1.55 -21.27
C SER A 97 -5.26 0.67 -20.72
N ILE A 98 -5.45 0.02 -19.57
CA ILE A 98 -4.38 -0.74 -18.93
C ILE A 98 -4.10 -2.03 -19.70
N VAL A 99 -2.85 -2.21 -20.11
CA VAL A 99 -2.40 -3.44 -20.78
C VAL A 99 -1.70 -4.37 -19.79
N ASN A 100 -0.95 -3.82 -18.84
CA ASN A 100 -0.11 -4.60 -17.94
C ASN A 100 -0.23 -4.14 -16.47
N VAL A 101 -1.10 -4.77 -15.70
CA VAL A 101 -1.27 -4.52 -14.25
C VAL A 101 0.00 -4.79 -13.44
N ASN A 102 0.87 -5.72 -13.88
CA ASN A 102 2.07 -6.11 -13.15
C ASN A 102 3.09 -4.97 -13.07
N GLU A 103 3.21 -4.17 -14.13
CA GLU A 103 4.11 -3.02 -14.17
C GLU A 103 3.69 -1.95 -13.16
N TYR A 104 2.40 -1.60 -13.12
CA TYR A 104 1.87 -0.68 -12.11
C TYR A 104 2.01 -1.25 -10.69
N GLY A 105 1.78 -2.55 -10.51
CA GLY A 105 2.01 -3.23 -9.23
C GLY A 105 3.45 -3.05 -8.74
N LYS A 106 4.45 -3.26 -9.61
CA LYS A 106 5.86 -3.06 -9.29
C LYS A 106 6.20 -1.61 -8.93
N ILE A 107 5.58 -0.64 -9.61
CA ILE A 107 5.74 0.78 -9.28
C ILE A 107 5.23 1.06 -7.87
N VAL A 108 4.01 0.62 -7.53
CA VAL A 108 3.43 0.82 -6.19
C VAL A 108 4.27 0.13 -5.13
N TYR A 109 4.75 -1.08 -5.41
CA TYR A 109 5.63 -1.83 -4.52
C TYR A 109 6.97 -1.12 -4.26
N ASP A 110 7.68 -0.67 -5.30
CA ASP A 110 8.95 0.07 -5.13
C ASP A 110 8.74 1.35 -4.30
N LEU A 111 7.66 2.08 -4.55
CA LEU A 111 7.32 3.27 -3.78
C LEU A 111 6.99 2.92 -2.32
N ALA A 112 6.35 1.79 -2.05
CA ALA A 112 6.11 1.31 -0.69
C ALA A 112 7.41 0.99 0.04
N LEU A 113 8.34 0.28 -0.61
CA LEU A 113 9.66 0.00 -0.04
C LEU A 113 10.42 1.29 0.30
N ARG A 114 10.35 2.31 -0.56
CA ARG A 114 10.94 3.63 -0.28
C ARG A 114 10.30 4.30 0.95
N ARG A 115 8.97 4.18 1.12
CA ARG A 115 8.30 4.69 2.33
C ARG A 115 8.77 3.96 3.58
N TYR A 116 8.91 2.64 3.54
CA TYR A 116 9.45 1.87 4.66
C TYR A 116 10.92 2.21 4.95
N LEU A 117 11.75 2.45 3.93
CA LEU A 117 13.13 2.91 4.12
C LEU A 117 13.20 4.28 4.81
N ILE A 118 12.30 5.21 4.44
CA ILE A 118 12.18 6.51 5.11
C ILE A 118 11.82 6.30 6.59
N GLU A 119 10.80 5.47 6.87
CA GLU A 119 10.38 5.15 8.25
C GLU A 119 11.51 4.55 9.08
N ILE A 120 12.26 3.58 8.53
CA ILE A 120 13.44 3.00 9.19
C ILE A 120 14.48 4.08 9.45
N GLY A 121 14.78 4.93 8.47
CA GLY A 121 15.75 6.01 8.61
C GLY A 121 15.38 7.00 9.71
N GLU A 122 14.12 7.41 9.78
CA GLU A 122 13.59 8.28 10.84
C GLU A 122 13.69 7.64 12.22
N LYS A 123 13.39 6.33 12.33
CA LYS A 123 13.56 5.57 13.58
C LYS A 123 15.02 5.48 14.00
N ILE A 124 15.94 5.22 13.07
CA ILE A 124 17.38 5.19 13.35
C ILE A 124 17.84 6.53 13.92
N VAL A 125 17.49 7.63 13.25
CA VAL A 125 17.85 8.99 13.70
C VAL A 125 17.26 9.26 15.09
N THR A 126 15.98 8.97 15.29
CA THR A 126 15.29 9.19 16.56
C THR A 126 15.92 8.39 17.70
N ASN A 127 16.18 7.10 17.46
CA ASN A 127 16.79 6.21 18.45
C ASN A 127 18.22 6.63 18.79
N ALA A 128 19.01 7.08 17.81
CA ALA A 128 20.38 7.53 18.05
C ALA A 128 20.47 8.75 18.99
N TYR A 129 19.43 9.59 19.06
CA TYR A 129 19.33 10.67 20.06
C TYR A 129 18.89 10.19 21.44
N SER A 130 18.25 9.02 21.55
CA SER A 130 17.84 8.41 22.81
C SER A 130 19.04 7.71 23.47
N SER A 131 19.58 8.31 24.53
CA SER A 131 20.71 7.76 25.29
C SER A 131 20.27 7.30 26.68
N THR A 132 19.68 6.11 26.77
CA THR A 132 19.37 5.47 28.07
C THR A 132 20.40 4.37 28.38
N LEU A 133 20.66 4.10 29.67
CA LEU A 133 21.60 3.07 30.10
C LEU A 133 21.26 1.64 29.61
N ALA A 134 19.98 1.39 29.30
CA ALA A 134 19.50 0.09 28.81
C ALA A 134 19.54 -0.03 27.29
N ASP A 135 19.60 1.09 26.56
CA ASP A 135 19.52 1.12 25.09
C ASP A 135 20.86 1.55 24.50
N LEU A 136 21.80 0.61 24.48
CA LEU A 136 23.13 0.83 23.92
C LEU A 136 23.08 0.93 22.39
N ALA A 137 23.99 1.71 21.79
CA ALA A 137 24.07 1.87 20.33
C ALA A 137 24.14 0.53 19.56
N ILE A 138 24.80 -0.49 20.12
CA ILE A 138 24.84 -1.85 19.52
C ILE A 138 23.44 -2.49 19.43
N SER A 139 22.59 -2.26 20.43
CA SER A 139 21.20 -2.74 20.43
C SER A 139 20.37 -2.03 19.35
N GLN A 140 20.57 -0.71 19.20
CA GLN A 140 19.91 0.09 18.19
C GLN A 140 20.32 -0.33 16.77
N ILE A 141 21.60 -0.63 16.54
CA ILE A 141 22.10 -1.17 15.26
C ILE A 141 21.41 -2.50 14.94
N LYS A 142 21.37 -3.45 15.88
CA LYS A 142 20.71 -4.75 15.67
C LYS A 142 19.22 -4.60 15.34
N THR A 143 18.55 -3.64 15.97
CA THR A 143 17.14 -3.34 15.68
C THR A 143 16.97 -2.84 14.26
N ALA A 144 17.82 -1.91 13.81
CA ALA A 144 17.81 -1.40 12.45
C ALA A 144 18.12 -2.48 11.41
N GLU A 145 19.12 -3.34 11.67
CA GLU A 145 19.46 -4.48 10.82
C GLU A 145 18.28 -5.44 10.68
N SER A 146 17.59 -5.76 11.78
CA SER A 146 16.39 -6.60 11.75
C SER A 146 15.27 -6.00 10.90
N GLN A 147 15.04 -4.69 10.99
CA GLN A 147 14.01 -4.01 10.20
C GLN A 147 14.35 -4.00 8.70
N LEU A 148 15.61 -3.75 8.34
CA LEU A 148 16.07 -3.79 6.95
C LEU A 148 16.01 -5.21 6.37
N TYR A 149 16.34 -6.21 7.18
CA TYR A 149 16.21 -7.62 6.80
C TYR A 149 14.74 -7.99 6.53
N ASP A 150 13.83 -7.64 7.46
CA ASP A 150 12.40 -7.89 7.29
C ASP A 150 11.85 -7.23 6.02
N LEU A 151 12.25 -5.98 5.76
CA LEU A 151 11.86 -5.26 4.56
C LEU A 151 12.35 -5.97 3.29
N GLY A 152 13.62 -6.40 3.27
CA GLY A 152 14.19 -7.12 2.13
C GLY A 152 13.59 -8.52 1.90
N ALA A 153 13.22 -9.22 2.98
CA ALA A 153 12.71 -10.59 2.92
C ALA A 153 11.20 -10.66 2.69
N ARG A 154 10.42 -9.71 3.23
CA ARG A 154 8.94 -9.77 3.27
C ARG A 154 8.28 -8.61 2.55
N GLY A 155 9.04 -7.60 2.12
CA GLY A 155 8.49 -6.39 1.51
C GLY A 155 7.67 -5.51 2.45
N THR A 156 7.71 -5.77 3.76
CA THR A 156 6.95 -5.07 4.80
C THR A 156 7.73 -5.07 6.11
N LEU A 157 7.37 -4.17 7.02
CA LEU A 157 7.93 -4.16 8.37
C LEU A 157 7.12 -5.08 9.29
N SER A 158 7.82 -5.87 10.11
CA SER A 158 7.17 -6.58 11.21
C SER A 158 6.56 -5.57 12.19
N LYS A 159 5.28 -5.75 12.53
CA LYS A 159 4.59 -4.96 13.56
C LYS A 159 5.01 -5.37 14.96
#